data_AF-A0A317Z896-F1
#
_entry.id   AF-A0A317Z896-F1
#
_cell.length_a   1.000
_cell.length_b   1.000
_cell.length_c   1.000
_cell.angle_alpha   90.00
_cell.angle_beta   90.00
_cell.angle_gamma   90.00
#
_symmetry.space_group_name_H-M   'P 1'
#
loop_
_entity.id
_entity.type
_entity.pdbx_description
1 polymer ?
#
loop_
_entity_poly.entity_id
_entity_poly.type
_entity_poly.pdbx_seq_one_letter_code
_entity_poly.pdbx_strand_id
1 'polypeptide(L)'
;SVRWLYLEQPGSFITCYLKNEDEPYVDCAEFVINNKLVRKDYYSYTRTFSEYYAPADQKAKLYMRHYYNEDGSVVYTEYIDEGTHVYAFKDQLFYTKEEFVAYFIQNLKLTSEDIVIYDRATKVGQAMLQNKGDSKVGVVVHAEHFSENATDEDHILWNNYYEYQFTNVKEIDFYITATERQNEILSQQFKQYLNAEPPIYTVPVGS
;
A
#
# COMPACT_ATOMS: atom_id res chain seq x y z
N SER A 1 11.39 -24.13 4.88
CA SER A 1 12.62 -24.80 4.37
C SER A 1 13.53 -23.84 3.59
N VAL A 2 14.86 -24.08 3.62
CA VAL A 2 15.90 -23.25 2.96
C VAL A 2 16.90 -24.16 2.25
N ARG A 3 17.39 -23.75 1.07
CA ARG A 3 18.49 -24.42 0.35
C ARG A 3 19.68 -23.47 0.16
N TRP A 4 20.88 -24.03 0.14
CA TRP A 4 22.13 -23.26 0.04
C TRP A 4 22.89 -23.66 -1.22
N LEU A 5 23.37 -22.66 -1.96
CA LEU A 5 24.31 -22.84 -3.07
C LEU A 5 25.61 -22.13 -2.71
N TYR A 6 26.70 -22.87 -2.57
CA TYR A 6 28.02 -22.30 -2.26
C TYR A 6 28.75 -21.92 -3.54
N LEU A 7 29.31 -20.72 -3.57
CA LEU A 7 30.08 -20.22 -4.70
C LEU A 7 31.58 -20.51 -4.48
N GLU A 8 32.38 -20.52 -5.55
CA GLU A 8 33.82 -20.82 -5.46
C GLU A 8 34.59 -19.85 -4.55
N GLN A 9 34.13 -18.60 -4.47
CA GLN A 9 34.74 -17.56 -3.65
C GLN A 9 34.42 -17.78 -2.16
N PRO A 10 35.42 -17.82 -1.26
CA PRO A 10 35.20 -17.95 0.17
C PRO A 10 34.22 -16.91 0.73
N GLY A 11 33.31 -17.37 1.60
CA GLY A 11 32.28 -16.51 2.20
C GLY A 11 31.21 -16.05 1.21
N SER A 12 31.08 -16.68 0.04
CA SER A 12 30.08 -16.34 -0.96
C SER A 12 29.10 -17.49 -1.19
N PHE A 13 27.81 -17.23 -1.06
CA PHE A 13 26.75 -18.22 -1.15
C PHE A 13 25.42 -17.58 -1.53
N ILE A 14 24.48 -18.43 -1.95
CA ILE A 14 23.10 -18.06 -2.22
C ILE A 14 22.20 -18.85 -1.27
N THR A 15 21.34 -18.16 -0.53
CA THR A 15 20.32 -18.74 0.33
C THR A 15 18.97 -18.67 -0.37
N CYS A 16 18.42 -19.81 -0.77
CA CYS A 16 17.12 -19.91 -1.42
C CYS A 16 16.04 -20.27 -0.39
N TYR A 17 15.07 -19.38 -0.20
CA TYR A 17 13.90 -19.60 0.66
C TYR A 17 12.79 -20.24 -0.17
N LEU A 18 12.36 -21.43 0.21
CA LEU A 18 11.32 -22.17 -0.53
C LEU A 18 9.93 -21.70 -0.09
N LYS A 19 8.99 -21.66 -1.04
CA LYS A 19 7.59 -21.31 -0.79
C LYS A 19 6.91 -22.32 0.15
N ASN A 20 7.14 -23.61 -0.10
CA ASN A 20 6.65 -24.73 0.70
C ASN A 20 7.83 -25.67 1.00
N GLU A 21 7.78 -26.42 2.09
CA GLU A 21 8.95 -27.18 2.55
C GLU A 21 9.34 -28.34 1.62
N ASP A 22 8.34 -28.98 1.01
CA ASP A 22 8.49 -30.18 0.18
C ASP A 22 8.50 -29.89 -1.33
N GLU A 23 8.48 -28.62 -1.72
CA GLU A 23 8.43 -28.20 -3.12
C GLU A 23 9.73 -27.51 -3.56
N PRO A 24 10.13 -27.62 -4.84
CA PRO A 24 11.36 -27.01 -5.34
C PRO A 24 11.22 -25.51 -5.65
N TYR A 25 10.07 -24.90 -5.38
CA TYR A 25 9.78 -23.51 -5.78
C TYR A 25 10.40 -22.51 -4.80
N VAL A 26 11.25 -21.62 -5.33
CA VAL A 26 11.91 -20.56 -4.57
C VAL A 26 11.02 -19.32 -4.55
N ASP A 27 10.77 -18.78 -3.36
CA ASP A 27 10.03 -17.53 -3.15
C ASP A 27 10.98 -16.32 -3.25
N CYS A 28 12.13 -16.40 -2.55
CA CYS A 28 13.19 -15.42 -2.68
C CYS A 28 14.59 -16.04 -2.49
N ALA A 29 15.61 -15.37 -3.01
CA ALA A 29 17.01 -15.80 -2.90
C ALA A 29 17.92 -14.64 -2.46
N GLU A 30 18.72 -14.87 -1.43
CA GLU A 30 19.71 -13.91 -0.92
C GLU A 30 21.10 -14.24 -1.45
N PHE A 31 21.74 -13.27 -2.08
CA PHE A 31 23.09 -13.36 -2.62
C PHE A 31 24.08 -12.72 -1.65
N VAL A 32 24.93 -13.53 -1.06
CA VAL A 32 25.97 -13.11 -0.13
C VAL A 32 27.32 -13.27 -0.82
N ILE A 33 28.12 -12.19 -0.85
CA ILE A 33 29.46 -12.17 -1.43
C ILE A 33 30.44 -11.66 -0.38
N ASN A 34 31.54 -12.38 -0.13
CA ASN A 34 32.51 -12.05 0.92
C ASN A 34 31.85 -11.76 2.29
N ASN A 35 30.89 -12.60 2.70
CA ASN A 35 30.10 -12.49 3.93
C ASN A 35 29.23 -11.21 4.01
N LYS A 36 28.94 -10.56 2.88
CA LYS A 36 28.07 -9.37 2.82
C LYS A 36 26.87 -9.68 1.94
N LEU A 37 25.66 -9.45 2.47
CA LEU A 37 24.44 -9.46 1.66
C LEU A 37 24.53 -8.31 0.66
N VAL A 38 24.46 -8.62 -0.64
CA VAL A 38 24.54 -7.62 -1.72
C VAL A 38 23.25 -7.48 -2.50
N ARG A 39 22.46 -8.57 -2.60
CA ARG A 39 21.21 -8.59 -3.35
C ARG A 39 20.25 -9.63 -2.79
N LYS A 40 18.95 -9.34 -2.85
CA LYS A 40 17.87 -10.31 -2.63
C LYS A 40 16.91 -10.25 -3.81
N ASP A 41 16.67 -11.39 -4.46
CA ASP A 41 15.75 -11.50 -5.59
C ASP A 41 14.43 -12.15 -5.13
N TYR A 42 13.30 -11.64 -5.61
CA TYR A 42 11.96 -12.13 -5.32
C TYR A 42 11.32 -12.70 -6.59
N TYR A 43 10.63 -13.83 -6.46
CA TYR A 43 10.16 -14.61 -7.61
C TYR A 43 8.67 -14.90 -7.55
N SER A 44 8.05 -14.92 -8.73
CA SER A 44 6.76 -15.58 -8.99
C SER A 44 6.99 -16.71 -10.00
N TYR A 45 6.56 -16.56 -11.25
CA TYR A 45 7.02 -17.39 -12.38
C TYR A 45 8.33 -16.86 -12.99
N THR A 46 8.66 -15.59 -12.72
CA THR A 46 9.93 -14.93 -13.06
C THR A 46 10.34 -14.01 -11.91
N ARG A 47 11.50 -13.37 -12.01
CA ARG A 47 11.96 -12.39 -11.01
C ARG A 47 11.13 -11.11 -11.08
N THR A 48 10.42 -10.78 -10.01
CA THR A 48 9.52 -9.61 -9.95
C THR A 48 10.27 -8.34 -9.55
N PHE A 49 11.10 -8.42 -8.52
CA PHE A 49 11.98 -7.33 -8.11
C PHE A 49 13.24 -7.85 -7.39
N SER A 50 14.24 -6.98 -7.28
CA SER A 50 15.45 -7.21 -6.51
C SER A 50 15.64 -6.07 -5.52
N GLU A 51 16.10 -6.41 -4.33
CA GLU A 51 16.62 -5.48 -3.33
C GLU A 51 18.14 -5.50 -3.33
N TYR A 52 18.77 -4.33 -3.18
CA TYR A 52 20.22 -4.18 -3.16
C TYR A 52 20.70 -3.59 -1.84
N TYR A 53 21.79 -4.15 -1.34
CA TYR A 53 22.26 -3.93 0.01
C TYR A 53 23.71 -3.47 0.03
N ALA A 54 24.03 -2.54 0.92
CA ALA A 54 25.38 -2.08 1.20
C ALA A 54 25.66 -2.20 2.70
N PRO A 55 26.90 -2.51 3.11
CA PRO A 55 27.26 -2.54 4.52
C PRO A 55 27.27 -1.13 5.11
N ALA A 56 26.51 -0.90 6.17
CA ALA A 56 26.51 0.31 6.98
C ALA A 56 26.28 -0.07 8.45
N ASP A 57 27.07 0.49 9.37
CA ASP A 57 26.98 0.21 10.81
C ASP A 57 26.95 -1.28 11.18
N GLN A 58 27.78 -2.08 10.49
CA GLN A 58 27.85 -3.55 10.64
C GLN A 58 26.54 -4.29 10.29
N LYS A 59 25.62 -3.65 9.56
CA LYS A 59 24.37 -4.22 9.07
C LYS A 59 24.27 -4.07 7.54
N ALA A 60 23.45 -4.92 6.93
CA ALA A 60 23.07 -4.75 5.53
C ALA A 60 21.98 -3.66 5.45
N LYS A 61 22.31 -2.49 4.90
CA LYS A 61 21.36 -1.39 4.64
C LYS A 61 20.81 -1.52 3.23
N LEU A 62 19.49 -1.67 3.11
CA LEU A 62 18.78 -1.58 1.83
C LEU A 62 18.89 -0.15 1.30
N TYR A 63 19.32 0.01 0.05
CA TYR A 63 19.44 1.33 -0.57
C TYR A 63 18.73 1.45 -1.92
N MET A 64 18.30 0.33 -2.51
CA MET A 64 17.70 0.33 -3.84
C MET A 64 16.83 -0.89 -4.08
N ARG A 65 15.74 -0.72 -4.82
CA ARG A 65 14.98 -1.80 -5.46
C ARG A 65 14.88 -1.61 -6.96
N HIS A 66 15.01 -2.69 -7.72
CA HIS A 66 14.65 -2.73 -9.13
C HIS A 66 13.40 -3.57 -9.32
N TYR A 67 12.42 -3.05 -10.07
CA TYR A 67 11.24 -3.78 -10.50
C TYR A 67 11.38 -4.13 -11.98
N TYR A 68 11.05 -5.36 -12.36
CA TYR A 68 11.36 -5.90 -13.69
C TYR A 68 10.12 -6.21 -14.53
N ASN A 69 10.28 -6.11 -15.85
CA ASN A 69 9.42 -6.75 -16.83
C ASN A 69 9.72 -8.26 -16.90
N GLU A 70 8.86 -9.01 -17.59
CA GLU A 70 9.06 -10.45 -17.81
C GLU A 70 10.38 -10.79 -18.53
N ASP A 71 10.83 -9.92 -19.44
CA ASP A 71 12.08 -10.07 -20.19
C ASP A 71 13.34 -9.75 -19.34
N GLY A 72 13.15 -9.36 -18.08
CA GLY A 72 14.21 -8.99 -17.14
C GLY A 72 14.71 -7.55 -17.26
N SER A 73 14.16 -6.74 -18.18
CA SER A 73 14.43 -5.30 -18.23
C SER A 73 13.86 -4.58 -17.01
N VAL A 74 14.52 -3.51 -16.55
CA VAL A 74 14.05 -2.72 -15.41
C VAL A 74 12.94 -1.78 -15.84
N VAL A 75 11.80 -1.83 -15.15
CA VAL A 75 10.66 -0.91 -15.31
C VAL A 75 10.95 0.41 -14.61
N TYR A 76 11.28 0.33 -13.31
CA TYR A 76 11.64 1.47 -12.49
C TYR A 76 12.55 1.05 -11.34
N THR A 77 13.24 2.04 -10.78
CA THR A 77 14.12 1.90 -9.62
C THR A 77 13.54 2.69 -8.45
N GLU A 78 13.44 2.06 -7.28
CA GLU A 78 13.18 2.76 -6.01
C GLU A 78 14.52 2.98 -5.31
N TYR A 79 14.94 4.23 -5.13
CA TYR A 79 16.08 4.59 -4.28
C TYR A 79 15.59 4.84 -2.86
N ILE A 80 16.28 4.25 -1.89
CA ILE A 80 15.85 4.23 -0.49
C ILE A 80 16.97 4.78 0.38
N ASP A 81 16.65 5.79 1.17
CA ASP A 81 17.51 6.23 2.27
C ASP A 81 16.65 6.51 3.51
N GLU A 82 16.67 5.55 4.43
CA GLU A 82 15.88 5.57 5.66
C GLU A 82 14.38 5.74 5.39
N GLY A 83 13.82 6.92 5.70
CA GLY A 83 12.42 7.24 5.45
C GLY A 83 12.14 7.85 4.06
N THR A 84 13.17 8.08 3.25
CA THR A 84 13.07 8.72 1.95
C THR A 84 13.04 7.69 0.84
N HIS A 85 12.08 7.84 -0.08
CA HIS A 85 11.88 6.96 -1.22
C HIS A 85 11.76 7.79 -2.49
N VAL A 86 12.55 7.45 -3.51
CA VAL A 86 12.48 8.09 -4.85
C VAL A 86 12.21 7.01 -5.89
N TYR A 87 11.15 7.17 -6.67
CA TYR A 87 10.72 6.23 -7.70
C TYR A 87 11.09 6.76 -9.08
N ALA A 88 12.11 6.16 -9.71
CA ALA A 88 12.69 6.57 -10.98
C ALA A 88 12.29 5.61 -12.11
N PHE A 89 11.39 6.06 -12.97
CA PHE A 89 11.11 5.45 -14.26
C PHE A 89 12.06 6.02 -15.32
N LYS A 90 12.07 5.43 -16.52
CA LYS A 90 12.88 5.92 -17.64
C LYS A 90 12.64 7.40 -17.97
N ASP A 91 11.38 7.83 -17.93
CA ASP A 91 10.95 9.16 -18.38
C ASP A 91 10.27 9.98 -17.26
N GLN A 92 10.21 9.46 -16.03
CA GLN A 92 9.49 10.08 -14.90
C GLN A 92 10.20 9.83 -13.58
N LEU A 93 10.05 10.76 -12.64
CA LEU A 93 10.65 10.69 -11.31
C LEU A 93 9.65 11.18 -10.26
N PHE A 94 9.44 10.38 -9.21
CA PHE A 94 8.55 10.71 -8.10
C PHE A 94 9.33 10.73 -6.79
N TYR A 95 9.22 11.81 -6.03
CA TYR A 95 9.99 12.02 -4.79
C TYR A 95 9.22 11.62 -3.54
N THR A 96 7.93 11.33 -3.69
CA THR A 96 7.04 10.93 -2.62
C THR A 96 6.24 9.69 -3.02
N LYS A 97 5.77 8.95 -2.01
CA LYS A 97 4.89 7.80 -2.24
C LYS A 97 3.54 8.24 -2.80
N GLU A 98 3.07 9.41 -2.38
CA GLU A 98 1.83 10.03 -2.80
C GLU A 98 1.83 10.33 -4.30
N GLU A 99 2.90 10.93 -4.83
CA GLU A 99 3.08 11.16 -6.28
C GLU A 99 3.11 9.85 -7.07
N PHE A 100 3.84 8.85 -6.56
CA PHE A 100 3.91 7.54 -7.20
C PHE A 100 2.55 6.83 -7.25
N VAL A 101 1.76 6.92 -6.17
CA VAL A 101 0.40 6.38 -6.12
C VAL A 101 -0.56 7.18 -7.01
N ALA A 102 -0.44 8.51 -7.06
CA ALA A 102 -1.22 9.34 -7.98
C ALA A 102 -1.00 8.90 -9.43
N TYR A 103 0.26 8.68 -9.83
CA TYR A 103 0.60 8.16 -11.15
C TYR A 103 -0.02 6.79 -11.41
N PHE A 104 0.02 5.87 -10.43
CA PHE A 104 -0.65 4.57 -10.55
C PHE A 104 -2.15 4.72 -10.83
N ILE A 105 -2.87 5.54 -10.06
CA ILE A 105 -4.32 5.74 -10.23
C ILE A 105 -4.64 6.36 -11.59
N GLN A 106 -3.86 7.34 -12.04
CA GLN A 106 -4.04 7.93 -13.38
C GLN A 106 -3.88 6.90 -14.50
N ASN A 107 -2.97 5.92 -14.34
CA ASN A 107 -2.77 4.86 -15.33
C ASN A 107 -3.88 3.82 -15.37
N LEU A 108 -4.75 3.76 -14.36
CA LEU A 108 -5.97 2.93 -14.40
C LEU A 108 -6.98 3.49 -15.42
N LYS A 109 -6.88 4.77 -15.80
CA LYS A 109 -7.76 5.44 -16.77
C LYS A 109 -9.24 5.29 -16.42
N LEU A 110 -9.54 5.49 -15.13
CA LEU A 110 -10.87 5.33 -14.58
C LEU A 110 -11.87 6.31 -15.23
N THR A 111 -13.08 5.81 -15.46
CA THR A 111 -14.18 6.50 -16.13
C THR A 111 -15.38 6.65 -15.18
N SER A 112 -16.44 7.33 -15.63
CA SER A 112 -17.67 7.49 -14.86
C SER A 112 -18.41 6.17 -14.55
N GLU A 113 -18.09 5.10 -15.27
CA GLU A 113 -18.67 3.76 -15.05
C GLU A 113 -17.92 2.97 -13.97
N ASP A 114 -16.76 3.46 -13.54
CA ASP A 114 -15.92 2.78 -12.55
C ASP A 114 -16.24 3.23 -11.12
N ILE A 115 -16.14 2.29 -10.18
CA ILE A 115 -16.28 2.53 -8.75
C ILE A 115 -14.98 2.12 -8.06
N VAL A 116 -14.38 3.04 -7.30
CA VAL A 116 -13.21 2.77 -6.46
C VAL A 116 -13.64 2.67 -5.00
N ILE A 117 -13.32 1.54 -4.37
CA ILE A 117 -13.70 1.27 -2.99
C ILE A 117 -12.47 1.40 -2.08
N TYR A 118 -12.52 2.31 -1.12
CA TYR A 118 -11.46 2.55 -0.14
C TYR A 118 -11.74 1.80 1.15
N ASP A 119 -10.90 0.79 1.41
CA ASP A 119 -10.91 0.01 2.64
C ASP A 119 -10.03 0.66 3.73
N ARG A 120 -8.78 0.97 3.36
CA ARG A 120 -7.82 1.73 4.15
C ARG A 120 -7.04 2.65 3.21
N ALA A 121 -7.14 3.95 3.45
CA ALA A 121 -6.51 4.96 2.60
C ALA A 121 -5.44 5.78 3.34
N THR A 122 -4.91 5.28 4.45
CA THR A 122 -3.93 6.03 5.27
C THR A 122 -2.70 6.40 4.44
N LYS A 123 -2.23 7.65 4.59
CA LYS A 123 -1.10 8.27 3.89
C LYS A 123 -1.30 8.56 2.40
N VAL A 124 -2.12 7.79 1.69
CA VAL A 124 -2.26 7.92 0.21
C VAL A 124 -3.67 8.30 -0.24
N GLY A 125 -4.63 8.39 0.69
CA GLY A 125 -6.05 8.63 0.38
C GLY A 125 -6.29 9.96 -0.31
N GLN A 126 -5.54 11.00 0.05
CA GLN A 126 -5.59 12.27 -0.67
C GLN A 126 -5.15 12.12 -2.13
N ALA A 127 -4.01 11.46 -2.37
CA ALA A 127 -3.50 11.23 -3.72
C ALA A 127 -4.48 10.38 -4.55
N MET A 128 -5.08 9.35 -3.94
CA MET A 128 -6.09 8.52 -4.62
C MET A 128 -7.34 9.31 -4.97
N LEU A 129 -7.89 10.08 -4.01
CA LEU A 129 -9.12 10.84 -4.19
C LEU A 129 -8.97 11.94 -5.24
N GLN A 130 -7.84 12.66 -5.23
CA GLN A 130 -7.56 13.73 -6.20
C GLN A 130 -7.33 13.21 -7.62
N ASN A 131 -6.96 11.93 -7.78
CA ASN A 131 -6.60 11.35 -9.08
C ASN A 131 -7.59 10.30 -9.59
N LYS A 132 -8.74 10.15 -8.93
CA LYS A 132 -9.79 9.17 -9.29
C LYS A 132 -10.40 9.36 -10.68
N GLY A 133 -10.14 10.51 -11.33
CA GLY A 133 -10.82 10.88 -12.57
C GLY A 133 -12.32 11.06 -12.37
N ASP A 134 -13.11 10.57 -13.32
CA ASP A 134 -14.57 10.66 -13.29
C ASP A 134 -15.23 9.54 -12.47
N SER A 135 -14.43 8.64 -11.90
CA SER A 135 -14.94 7.49 -11.15
C SER A 135 -15.71 7.89 -9.90
N LYS A 136 -16.54 6.95 -9.46
CA LYS A 136 -17.22 7.01 -8.18
C LYS A 136 -16.33 6.50 -7.06
N VAL A 137 -16.51 7.02 -5.85
CA VAL A 137 -15.74 6.62 -4.66
C VAL A 137 -16.66 6.14 -3.56
N GLY A 138 -16.43 4.91 -3.12
CA GLY A 138 -17.02 4.31 -1.94
C GLY A 138 -16.00 4.18 -0.80
N VAL A 139 -16.41 4.40 0.44
CA VAL A 139 -15.54 4.20 1.62
C VAL A 139 -16.14 3.14 2.53
N VAL A 140 -15.36 2.11 2.87
CA VAL A 140 -15.77 1.04 3.79
C VAL A 140 -15.35 1.38 5.21
N VAL A 141 -16.29 1.27 6.14
CA VAL A 141 -16.10 1.55 7.57
C VAL A 141 -16.16 0.23 8.34
N HIS A 142 -14.98 -0.31 8.70
CA HIS A 142 -14.84 -1.63 9.34
C HIS A 142 -14.92 -1.59 10.86
N ALA A 143 -14.08 -0.76 11.47
CA ALA A 143 -13.98 -0.63 12.92
C ALA A 143 -14.83 0.53 13.44
N GLU A 144 -14.85 0.72 14.78
CA GLU A 144 -15.36 1.95 15.38
C GLU A 144 -14.74 3.18 14.70
N HIS A 145 -15.61 4.10 14.30
CA HIS A 145 -15.24 5.19 13.41
C HIS A 145 -15.04 6.54 14.13
N PHE A 146 -15.23 6.57 15.45
CA PHE A 146 -15.01 7.73 16.30
C PHE A 146 -14.66 7.32 17.74
N SER A 147 -14.14 8.24 18.54
CA SER A 147 -13.88 8.03 19.96
C SER A 147 -14.98 8.67 20.82
N GLU A 148 -15.82 7.84 21.45
CA GLU A 148 -16.94 8.30 22.29
C GLU A 148 -16.46 9.17 23.46
N ASN A 149 -15.38 8.78 24.13
CA ASN A 149 -14.82 9.52 25.28
C ASN A 149 -14.25 10.90 24.93
N ALA A 150 -14.02 11.17 23.65
CA ALA A 150 -13.45 12.42 23.14
C ALA A 150 -14.43 13.15 22.20
N THR A 151 -15.72 12.81 22.28
CA THR A 151 -16.81 13.42 21.51
C THR A 151 -17.79 14.06 22.46
N ASP A 152 -18.21 15.29 22.16
CA ASP A 152 -19.25 16.04 22.88
C ASP A 152 -20.30 16.57 21.90
N GLU A 153 -21.21 17.44 22.34
CA GLU A 153 -22.29 17.96 21.50
C GLU A 153 -21.81 18.78 20.30
N ASP A 154 -20.64 19.41 20.40
CA ASP A 154 -20.10 20.35 19.41
C ASP A 154 -18.90 19.76 18.63
N HIS A 155 -18.21 18.76 19.18
CA HIS A 155 -16.97 18.22 18.63
C HIS A 155 -16.99 16.69 18.57
N ILE A 156 -16.46 16.15 17.48
CA ILE A 156 -16.25 14.72 17.29
C ILE A 156 -14.78 14.43 16.97
N LEU A 157 -14.25 13.40 17.61
CA LEU A 157 -12.94 12.85 17.27
C LEU A 157 -13.13 11.60 16.41
N TRP A 158 -12.94 11.73 15.09
CA TRP A 158 -12.99 10.58 14.20
C TRP A 158 -11.79 9.67 14.42
N ASN A 159 -11.97 8.40 14.06
CA ASN A 159 -10.86 7.48 13.95
C ASN A 159 -9.92 7.96 12.85
N ASN A 160 -8.61 7.99 13.14
CA ASN A 160 -7.58 8.49 12.23
C ASN A 160 -7.51 7.73 10.88
N TYR A 161 -8.10 6.54 10.79
CA TYR A 161 -8.24 5.81 9.52
C TYR A 161 -9.28 6.40 8.56
N TYR A 162 -10.27 7.13 9.08
CA TYR A 162 -11.41 7.68 8.31
C TYR A 162 -11.50 9.20 8.32
N GLU A 163 -10.77 9.89 9.21
CA GLU A 163 -10.77 11.36 9.35
C GLU A 163 -10.79 12.06 7.98
N TYR A 164 -9.79 11.77 7.13
CA TYR A 164 -9.68 12.42 5.82
C TYR A 164 -10.92 12.19 4.94
N GLN A 165 -11.45 10.97 4.91
CA GLN A 165 -12.61 10.58 4.10
C GLN A 165 -13.90 11.21 4.62
N PHE A 166 -14.02 11.41 5.93
CA PHE A 166 -15.17 12.06 6.56
C PHE A 166 -15.10 13.58 6.39
N THR A 167 -13.94 14.21 6.62
CA THR A 167 -13.77 15.64 6.37
C THR A 167 -14.04 16.02 4.91
N ASN A 168 -13.74 15.12 3.97
CA ASN A 168 -13.97 15.31 2.53
C ASN A 168 -15.27 14.63 2.04
N VAL A 169 -16.31 14.54 2.87
CA VAL A 169 -17.58 13.87 2.57
C VAL A 169 -18.22 14.26 1.23
N LYS A 170 -18.00 15.49 0.75
CA LYS A 170 -18.54 15.96 -0.55
C LYS A 170 -17.91 15.29 -1.76
N GLU A 171 -16.72 14.73 -1.61
CA GLU A 171 -15.97 14.05 -2.66
C GLU A 171 -16.22 12.53 -2.67
N ILE A 172 -17.00 12.03 -1.70
CA ILE A 172 -17.31 10.61 -1.52
C ILE A 172 -18.75 10.37 -1.97
N ASP A 173 -18.95 9.43 -2.90
CA ASP A 173 -20.28 9.15 -3.44
C ASP A 173 -21.13 8.30 -2.48
N PHE A 174 -20.51 7.40 -1.70
CA PHE A 174 -21.20 6.62 -0.68
C PHE A 174 -20.26 6.01 0.38
N TYR A 175 -20.85 5.61 1.49
CA TYR A 175 -20.19 4.85 2.55
C TYR A 175 -20.80 3.46 2.69
N ILE A 176 -20.00 2.50 3.17
CA ILE A 176 -20.44 1.15 3.51
C ILE A 176 -20.14 0.89 4.98
N THR A 177 -21.14 0.47 5.75
CA THR A 177 -21.01 0.02 7.14
C THR A 177 -21.37 -1.45 7.26
N ALA A 178 -20.79 -2.14 8.25
CA ALA A 178 -21.05 -3.58 8.45
C ALA A 178 -22.43 -3.87 9.08
N THR A 179 -23.00 -2.92 9.82
CA THR A 179 -24.27 -3.09 10.55
C THR A 179 -25.18 -1.87 10.38
N GLU A 180 -26.49 -2.10 10.47
CA GLU A 180 -27.47 -0.99 10.44
C GLU A 180 -27.28 -0.03 11.62
N ARG A 181 -26.88 -0.57 12.78
CA ARG A 181 -26.63 0.27 13.95
C ARG A 181 -25.49 1.27 13.72
N GLN A 182 -24.42 0.84 13.07
CA GLN A 182 -23.31 1.71 12.70
C GLN A 182 -23.74 2.75 11.65
N ASN A 183 -24.57 2.34 10.69
CA ASN A 183 -25.15 3.25 9.68
C ASN A 183 -25.94 4.38 10.33
N GLU A 184 -26.86 4.06 11.23
CA GLU A 184 -27.68 5.03 11.97
C GLU A 184 -26.82 6.04 12.72
N ILE A 185 -25.82 5.55 13.46
CA ILE A 185 -24.91 6.41 14.25
C ILE A 185 -24.10 7.33 13.33
N LEU A 186 -23.49 6.77 12.28
CA LEU A 186 -22.67 7.56 11.37
C LEU A 186 -23.49 8.61 10.62
N SER A 187 -24.71 8.25 10.19
CA SER A 187 -25.66 9.18 9.55
C SER A 187 -26.00 10.37 10.47
N GLN A 188 -26.28 10.09 11.75
CA GLN A 188 -26.56 11.15 12.73
C GLN A 188 -25.35 12.06 12.96
N GLN A 189 -24.16 11.48 13.07
CA GLN A 189 -22.93 12.23 13.28
C GLN A 189 -22.55 13.09 12.07
N PHE A 190 -22.72 12.59 10.84
CA PHE A 190 -22.52 13.42 9.64
C PHE A 190 -23.47 14.61 9.60
N LYS A 191 -24.74 14.41 9.97
CA LYS A 191 -25.71 15.49 10.04
C LYS A 191 -25.35 16.52 11.12
N GLN A 192 -24.98 16.06 12.32
CA GLN A 192 -24.68 16.92 13.46
C GLN A 192 -23.38 17.71 13.27
N TYR A 193 -22.28 17.03 12.95
CA TYR A 193 -20.94 17.64 13.00
C TYR A 193 -20.48 18.17 11.64
N LEU A 194 -20.96 17.60 10.52
CA LEU A 194 -20.53 17.99 9.17
C LEU A 194 -21.64 18.67 8.35
N ASN A 195 -22.87 18.72 8.87
CA ASN A 195 -24.05 19.19 8.13
C ASN A 195 -24.18 18.53 6.73
N ALA A 196 -23.94 17.21 6.69
CA ALA A 196 -23.95 16.40 5.48
C ALA A 196 -24.83 15.16 5.66
N GLU A 197 -25.45 14.71 4.56
CA GLU A 197 -26.29 13.51 4.54
C GLU A 197 -25.87 12.61 3.35
N PRO A 198 -24.64 12.07 3.35
CA PRO A 198 -24.17 11.20 2.27
C PRO A 198 -24.92 9.86 2.26
N PRO A 199 -25.02 9.17 1.12
CA PRO A 199 -25.53 7.81 1.08
C PRO A 199 -24.66 6.87 1.92
N ILE A 200 -25.28 6.11 2.82
CA ILE A 200 -24.62 5.07 3.62
C ILE A 200 -25.40 3.75 3.44
N TYR A 201 -24.70 2.71 2.99
CA TYR A 201 -25.27 1.39 2.75
C TYR A 201 -24.78 0.39 3.80
N THR A 202 -25.68 -0.44 4.29
CA THR A 202 -25.34 -1.53 5.20
C THR A 202 -25.06 -2.81 4.39
N VAL A 203 -23.80 -3.27 4.40
CA VAL A 203 -23.39 -4.52 3.75
C VAL A 203 -22.62 -5.37 4.77
N PRO A 204 -23.21 -6.48 5.26
CA PRO A 204 -22.57 -7.33 6.27
C PRO A 204 -21.24 -7.93 5.80
N VAL A 205 -20.23 -7.94 6.68
CA VAL A 205 -19.02 -8.75 6.51
C VAL A 205 -19.41 -10.21 6.70
N GLY A 206 -19.17 -11.06 5.71
CA GLY A 206 -19.70 -12.43 5.67
C GLY A 206 -19.46 -13.24 6.95
N SER A 207 -20.40 -14.12 7.27
CA SER A 207 -20.37 -15.06 8.40
C SER A 207 -19.38 -16.20 8.23
#